data_AF-A0A815ZPX3-F1
#
_entry.id   AF-A0A815ZPX3-F1
#
_cell.length_a   1.000
_cell.length_b   1.000
_cell.length_c   1.000
_cell.angle_alpha   90.00
_cell.angle_beta   90.00
_cell.angle_gamma   90.00
#
_symmetry.space_group_name_H-M   'P 1'
#
loop_
_entity.id
_entity.type
_entity.pdbx_description
1 polymer ?
#
loop_
_entity_poly.entity_id
_entity_poly.type
_entity_poly.pdbx_seq_one_letter_code
_entity_poly.pdbx_strand_id
1 'polypeptide(L)'
;MRSSIAFGLILNDAILKSSIIQDNIDILMGDMNSLTRDDYSDNYYQTNILELHAFRQTNSGLKDEKVATCQFATRIDYIYVRLRVNDSWILEEYFIIGTKNSTDHNAVFAAFKLVENS
;
A
#
# COMPACT_ATOMS: atom_id res chain seq x y z
N MET A 1 21.80 29.54 -57.91
CA MET A 1 21.90 28.41 -56.97
C MET A 1 21.60 28.95 -55.58
N ARG A 2 20.48 28.54 -54.98
CA ARG A 2 20.06 28.97 -53.65
C ARG A 2 20.75 28.09 -52.61
N SER A 3 21.46 28.72 -51.69
CA SER A 3 22.01 28.16 -50.47
C SER A 3 20.87 27.87 -49.48
N SER A 4 20.87 26.67 -48.90
CA SER A 4 20.03 26.32 -47.77
C SER A 4 20.93 25.81 -46.65
N ILE A 5 21.01 26.61 -45.58
CA ILE A 5 21.61 26.25 -44.30
C ILE A 5 20.53 25.48 -43.53
N ALA A 6 20.80 24.22 -43.16
CA ALA A 6 19.92 23.45 -42.30
C ALA A 6 20.13 23.86 -40.85
N PHE A 7 19.19 24.64 -40.29
CA PHE A 7 19.03 24.79 -38.85
C PHE A 7 18.33 23.53 -38.33
N GLY A 8 19.11 22.53 -37.92
CA GLY A 8 18.62 21.39 -37.16
C GLY A 8 18.44 21.81 -35.71
N LEU A 9 17.21 22.11 -35.32
CA LEU A 9 16.77 22.21 -33.93
C LEU A 9 17.04 20.87 -33.23
N ILE A 10 18.15 20.77 -32.50
CA ILE A 10 18.36 19.71 -31.50
C ILE A 10 17.58 20.15 -30.26
N LEU A 11 16.28 19.93 -30.29
CA LEU A 11 15.38 19.97 -29.14
C LEU A 11 14.55 18.71 -29.28
N ASN A 12 14.99 17.57 -28.73
CA ASN A 12 14.07 16.44 -28.45
C ASN A 12 14.63 15.26 -27.64
N ASP A 13 15.85 15.30 -27.10
CA ASP A 13 16.28 14.19 -26.21
C ASP A 13 16.09 14.49 -24.70
N ALA A 14 15.76 15.73 -24.33
CA ALA A 14 15.61 16.13 -22.93
C ALA A 14 14.16 16.16 -22.40
N ILE A 15 13.14 15.97 -23.24
CA ILE A 15 11.71 16.15 -22.88
C ILE A 15 10.89 14.85 -22.97
N LEU A 16 11.53 13.69 -23.18
CA LEU A 16 10.86 12.38 -23.22
C LEU A 16 11.37 11.40 -22.15
N LYS A 17 11.81 11.91 -21.00
CA LYS A 17 11.50 11.21 -19.74
C LYS A 17 10.14 11.70 -19.29
N SER A 18 9.10 11.40 -20.07
CA SER A 18 7.75 11.41 -19.55
C SER A 18 7.79 10.53 -18.31
N SER A 19 7.57 11.15 -17.15
CA SER A 19 7.35 10.47 -15.88
C SER A 19 6.38 9.33 -16.12
N ILE A 20 6.91 8.10 -16.22
CA ILE A 20 6.07 6.90 -16.13
C ILE A 20 5.52 6.98 -14.72
N ILE A 21 4.27 7.43 -14.60
CA ILE A 21 3.51 7.29 -13.38
C ILE A 21 3.47 5.78 -13.14
N GLN A 22 4.18 5.33 -12.12
CA GLN A 22 4.13 3.92 -11.74
C GLN A 22 2.82 3.72 -10.99
N ASP A 23 1.81 3.16 -11.66
CA ASP A 23 0.51 2.79 -11.07
C ASP A 23 0.61 1.52 -10.19
N ASN A 24 1.76 1.25 -9.59
CA ASN A 24 2.01 0.03 -8.83
C ASN A 24 1.74 0.29 -7.35
N ILE A 25 0.90 -0.55 -6.74
CA ILE A 25 0.73 -0.64 -5.29
C ILE A 25 1.64 -1.76 -4.75
N ASP A 26 2.38 -1.48 -3.68
CA ASP A 26 3.10 -2.51 -2.93
C ASP A 26 2.30 -2.87 -1.67
N ILE A 27 1.95 -4.15 -1.54
CA ILE A 27 1.17 -4.69 -0.42
C ILE A 27 2.02 -5.74 0.31
N LEU A 28 2.15 -5.58 1.63
CA LEU A 28 2.66 -6.61 2.52
C LEU A 28 1.49 -7.14 3.36
N MET A 29 1.27 -8.45 3.35
CA MET A 29 0.19 -9.07 4.11
C MET A 29 0.63 -10.39 4.72
N GLY A 30 0.10 -10.70 5.90
CA GLY A 30 0.35 -11.98 6.56
C GLY A 30 0.11 -11.95 8.06
N ASP A 31 0.28 -13.12 8.67
CA ASP A 31 0.41 -13.28 10.12
C ASP A 31 1.81 -12.84 10.53
N MET A 32 1.88 -11.75 11.28
CA MET A 32 3.12 -11.18 11.74
C MET A 32 3.52 -11.83 13.09
N ASN A 33 2.58 -12.36 13.87
CA ASN A 33 2.79 -12.80 15.27
C ASN A 33 3.23 -11.69 16.23
N SER A 34 2.75 -10.47 16.02
CA SER A 34 2.89 -9.32 16.94
C SER A 34 1.53 -8.78 17.35
N LEU A 35 1.43 -8.27 18.58
CA LEU A 35 0.24 -7.57 19.07
C LEU A 35 0.22 -6.10 18.63
N THR A 36 1.40 -5.50 18.52
CA THR A 36 1.58 -4.09 18.16
C THR A 36 2.75 -3.92 17.21
N ARG A 37 2.82 -2.77 16.54
CA ARG A 37 3.98 -2.43 15.68
C ARG A 37 5.29 -2.42 16.48
N ASP A 38 5.22 -2.06 17.76
CA ASP A 38 6.37 -1.91 18.66
C ASP A 38 6.98 -3.27 19.07
N ASP A 39 6.27 -4.38 18.82
CA ASP A 39 6.83 -5.72 19.03
C ASP A 39 7.91 -6.07 17.99
N TYR A 40 7.96 -5.34 16.86
CA TYR A 40 9.07 -5.40 15.91
C TYR A 40 10.08 -4.31 16.16
N SER A 41 11.33 -4.56 15.74
CA SER A 41 12.33 -3.50 15.73
C SER A 41 11.85 -2.34 14.83
N ASP A 42 11.61 -1.18 15.44
CA ASP A 42 11.19 0.06 14.78
C ASP A 42 11.99 0.36 13.49
N ASN A 43 13.28 0.03 13.51
CA ASN A 43 14.21 0.29 12.41
C ASN A 43 13.86 -0.48 11.12
N TYR A 44 13.35 -1.72 11.24
CA TYR A 44 13.00 -2.53 10.06
C TYR A 44 11.73 -1.97 9.38
N TYR A 45 10.71 -1.66 10.15
CA TYR A 45 9.44 -1.14 9.64
C TYR A 45 9.60 0.28 9.10
N GLN A 46 10.23 1.20 9.84
CA GLN A 46 10.39 2.59 9.40
C GLN A 46 11.25 2.72 8.12
N THR A 47 12.21 1.82 7.92
CA THR A 47 13.10 1.86 6.74
C THR A 47 12.49 1.18 5.52
N ASN A 48 11.77 0.07 5.71
CA ASN A 48 11.29 -0.75 4.59
C ASN A 48 9.81 -0.58 4.29
N ILE A 49 9.04 -0.04 5.24
CA ILE A 49 7.60 0.10 5.12
C ILE A 49 7.18 1.50 5.58
N LEU A 50 7.15 2.43 4.62
CA LEU A 50 6.49 3.74 4.74
C LEU A 50 4.98 3.48 4.68
N GLU A 51 4.41 3.12 5.83
CA GLU A 51 3.23 2.27 5.87
C GLU A 51 1.95 3.05 6.19
N LEU A 52 0.93 2.90 5.34
CA LEU A 52 -0.46 3.12 5.73
C LEU A 52 -1.09 1.75 5.96
N HIS A 53 -1.44 1.50 7.21
CA HIS A 53 -2.09 0.26 7.61
C HIS A 53 -3.57 0.30 7.18
N ALA A 54 -3.96 -0.62 6.28
CA ALA A 54 -5.24 -0.56 5.56
C ALA A 54 -6.44 -0.41 6.51
N PHE A 55 -6.47 -1.20 7.60
CA PHE A 55 -7.51 -1.07 8.62
C PHE A 55 -7.61 0.34 9.23
N ARG A 56 -6.47 1.00 9.47
CA ARG A 56 -6.42 2.32 10.13
C ARG A 56 -6.93 3.43 9.21
N GLN A 57 -6.91 3.23 7.89
CA GLN A 57 -7.50 4.17 6.94
C GLN A 57 -9.00 4.30 7.14
N THR A 58 -9.69 3.18 7.36
CA THR A 58 -11.16 3.14 7.52
C THR A 58 -11.59 3.13 9.00
N ASN A 59 -10.68 2.84 9.93
CA ASN A 59 -10.98 2.63 11.35
C ASN A 59 -10.01 3.36 12.30
N SER A 60 -9.68 4.61 12.00
CA SER A 60 -8.71 5.40 12.78
C SER A 60 -9.02 5.46 14.29
N GLY A 61 -10.30 5.44 14.68
CA GLY A 61 -10.75 5.49 16.07
C GLY A 61 -10.86 4.16 16.82
N LEU A 62 -10.67 3.00 16.18
CA LEU A 62 -10.85 1.69 16.83
C LEU A 62 -9.55 1.20 17.47
N LYS A 63 -9.50 1.00 18.78
CA LYS A 63 -8.30 0.43 19.42
C LYS A 63 -8.03 -1.01 18.95
N ASP A 64 -6.75 -1.38 18.79
CA ASP A 64 -6.35 -2.70 18.28
C ASP A 64 -6.86 -3.86 19.16
N GLU A 65 -6.93 -3.64 20.48
CA GLU A 65 -7.50 -4.57 21.47
C GLU A 65 -8.97 -4.96 21.21
N LYS A 66 -9.68 -4.24 20.34
CA LYS A 66 -11.08 -4.53 19.97
C LYS A 66 -11.20 -5.26 18.63
N VAL A 67 -10.09 -5.59 17.99
CA VAL A 67 -10.01 -6.21 16.67
C VAL A 67 -9.29 -7.54 16.85
N ALA A 68 -9.93 -8.64 16.51
CA ALA A 68 -9.36 -9.97 16.65
C ALA A 68 -9.24 -10.65 15.29
N THR A 69 -8.02 -10.95 14.89
CA THR A 69 -7.73 -11.78 13.72
C THR A 69 -7.40 -13.22 14.12
N CYS A 70 -7.25 -13.51 15.40
CA CYS A 70 -7.02 -14.85 15.94
C CYS A 70 -7.99 -15.19 17.09
N GLN A 71 -8.20 -16.47 17.37
CA GLN A 71 -9.07 -17.01 18.42
C GLN A 71 -8.68 -16.54 19.83
N PHE A 72 -7.42 -16.12 20.01
CA PHE A 72 -6.91 -15.59 21.27
C PHE A 72 -7.29 -14.13 21.51
N ALA A 73 -8.25 -13.59 20.74
CA ALA A 73 -8.67 -12.20 20.78
C ALA A 73 -7.51 -11.21 20.50
N THR A 74 -6.54 -11.65 19.71
CA THR A 74 -5.39 -10.86 19.28
C THR A 74 -5.52 -10.49 17.80
N ARG A 75 -4.95 -9.34 17.46
CA ARG A 75 -4.73 -8.93 16.08
C ARG A 75 -3.28 -9.24 15.74
N ILE A 76 -3.06 -10.23 14.90
CA ILE A 76 -1.72 -10.64 14.47
C ILE A 76 -1.61 -10.71 12.94
N ASP A 77 -2.74 -10.65 12.24
CA ASP A 77 -2.81 -10.62 10.78
C ASP A 77 -2.97 -9.16 10.32
N TYR A 78 -2.03 -8.71 9.48
CA TYR A 78 -1.94 -7.32 9.03
C TYR A 78 -1.91 -7.23 7.51
N ILE A 79 -2.49 -6.14 6.99
CA ILE A 79 -2.32 -5.71 5.60
C ILE A 79 -1.74 -4.30 5.64
N TYR A 80 -0.55 -4.19 5.08
CA TYR A 80 0.26 -3.00 5.03
C TYR A 80 0.43 -2.55 3.60
N VAL A 81 0.26 -1.25 3.39
CA VAL A 81 0.34 -0.65 2.06
C VAL A 81 1.43 0.40 2.11
N ARG A 82 2.36 0.31 1.16
CA ARG A 82 3.33 1.37 0.94
C ARG A 82 2.76 2.33 -0.10
N LEU A 83 2.42 3.55 0.35
CA LEU A 83 1.98 4.57 -0.58
C LEU A 83 3.18 5.25 -1.27
N ARG A 84 3.17 5.28 -2.60
CA ARG A 84 4.12 6.04 -3.42
C ARG A 84 3.57 7.46 -3.65
N VAL A 85 4.47 8.40 -3.96
CA VAL A 85 4.16 9.84 -4.11
C VAL A 85 3.07 10.12 -5.17
N ASN A 86 2.87 9.19 -6.11
CA ASN A 86 1.86 9.28 -7.17
C ASN A 86 0.78 8.19 -7.04
N ASP A 87 0.54 7.64 -5.85
CA ASP A 87 -0.40 6.52 -5.73
C ASP A 87 -1.83 6.96 -5.98
N SER A 88 -2.35 6.42 -7.08
CA SER A 88 -3.74 6.47 -7.49
C SER A 88 -4.61 5.43 -6.79
N TRP A 89 -4.06 4.61 -5.87
CA TRP A 89 -4.82 3.53 -5.23
C TRP A 89 -5.51 4.00 -3.95
N ILE A 90 -6.80 3.72 -3.84
CA ILE A 90 -7.58 3.92 -2.62
C ILE A 90 -8.07 2.59 -2.07
N LEU A 91 -8.11 2.45 -0.75
CA LEU A 91 -8.78 1.33 -0.09
C LEU A 91 -10.29 1.55 -0.17
N GLU A 92 -10.99 0.63 -0.84
CA GLU A 92 -12.44 0.69 -1.04
C GLU A 92 -13.17 -0.09 0.06
N GLU A 93 -12.67 -1.28 0.40
CA GLU A 93 -13.27 -2.14 1.41
C GLU A 93 -12.22 -2.77 2.32
N TYR A 94 -12.59 -2.94 3.59
CA TYR A 94 -11.83 -3.71 4.56
C TYR A 94 -12.78 -4.36 5.56
N PHE A 95 -12.64 -5.67 5.78
CA PHE A 95 -13.37 -6.36 6.84
C PHE A 95 -12.66 -7.68 7.24
N ILE A 96 -13.12 -8.24 8.36
CA ILE A 96 -12.63 -9.51 8.89
C ILE A 96 -13.69 -10.58 8.62
N ILE A 97 -13.27 -11.70 8.05
CA ILE A 97 -14.11 -12.85 7.76
C ILE A 97 -13.89 -13.89 8.85
N GLY A 98 -14.95 -14.20 9.60
CA GLY A 98 -14.92 -15.27 10.58
C GLY A 98 -14.78 -16.65 9.92
N THR A 99 -13.79 -17.42 10.34
CA THR A 99 -13.40 -18.72 9.77
C THR A 99 -13.59 -19.86 10.78
N LYS A 100 -14.53 -19.69 11.70
CA LYS A 100 -14.78 -20.60 12.83
C LYS A 100 -14.85 -22.06 12.35
N ASN A 101 -14.14 -22.94 13.07
CA ASN A 101 -13.99 -24.37 12.82
C ASN A 101 -13.08 -24.76 11.63
N SER A 102 -12.49 -23.79 10.92
CA SER A 102 -11.53 -24.08 9.84
C SER A 102 -10.08 -23.80 10.25
N THR A 103 -9.85 -22.74 11.02
CA THR A 103 -8.55 -22.31 11.53
C THR A 103 -8.79 -21.47 12.79
N ASP A 104 -7.74 -21.27 13.59
CA ASP A 104 -7.73 -20.33 14.70
C ASP A 104 -7.56 -18.87 14.28
N HIS A 105 -7.32 -18.59 12.99
CA HIS A 105 -7.24 -17.24 12.44
C HIS A 105 -8.48 -16.85 11.63
N ASN A 106 -9.06 -15.69 11.89
CA ASN A 106 -9.99 -15.03 10.97
C ASN A 106 -9.23 -14.48 9.75
N ALA A 107 -9.84 -14.58 8.57
CA ALA A 107 -9.23 -14.00 7.38
C ALA A 107 -9.42 -12.47 7.37
N VAL A 108 -8.41 -11.74 6.88
CA VAL A 108 -8.46 -10.29 6.69
C VAL A 108 -8.64 -10.01 5.21
N PHE A 109 -9.64 -9.21 4.86
CA PHE A 109 -9.93 -8.81 3.49
C PHE A 109 -9.68 -7.32 3.29
N ALA A 110 -9.07 -6.96 2.16
CA ALA A 110 -8.94 -5.58 1.69
C ALA A 110 -9.12 -5.53 0.17
N ALA A 111 -9.92 -4.57 -0.30
CA ALA A 111 -10.08 -4.28 -1.72
C ALA A 111 -9.53 -2.89 -2.04
N PHE A 112 -8.73 -2.78 -3.09
CA PHE A 112 -8.14 -1.54 -3.55
C PHE A 112 -8.65 -1.19 -4.94
N LYS A 113 -8.88 0.09 -5.17
CA LYS A 113 -9.33 0.64 -6.45
C LYS A 113 -8.31 1.64 -6.98
N LEU A 114 -7.93 1.49 -8.24
CA LEU A 114 -7.15 2.48 -8.95
C LEU A 114 -8.07 3.66 -9.34
N VAL A 115 -7.65 4.88 -8.98
CA VAL A 115 -8.31 6.14 -9.31
C VAL A 115 -7.48 6.82 -10.39
N GLU A 116 -8.01 6.83 -11.61
CA GLU A 116 -7.38 7.56 -12.71
C GLU A 116 -7.41 9.06 -12.39
N ASN A 117 -6.24 9.68 -12.28
CA ASN A 117 -6.14 11.13 -12.17
C ASN A 117 -6.39 11.73 -13.57
N SER A 118 -7.63 12.17 -13.80
CA SER A 118 -8.07 12.86 -15.02
C SER A 118 -7.48 14.26 -15.16
#